data_AF-A0A9E8QHZ4-F1
#
_entry.id   AF-A0A9E8QHZ4-F1
#
_cell.length_a   1.000
_cell.length_b   1.000
_cell.length_c   1.000
_cell.angle_alpha   90.00
_cell.angle_beta   90.00
_cell.angle_gamma   90.00
#
_symmetry.space_group_name_H-M   'P 1'
#
loop_
_entity.id
_entity.type
_entity.pdbx_description
1 polymer ?
#
loop_
_entity_poly.entity_id
_entity_poly.type
_entity_poly.pdbx_seq_one_letter_code
_entity_poly.pdbx_strand_id
1 'polypeptide(L)'
;MKVPVTPPDTFTTDGQHLRTFGADAALWRIYRTAGPHPTAWDALRHYGPITKQRWDPHASPVGMDPDAGVLYASADPTTAFAEVYQDRRVIARAQGAPALVAWQPARDLTLLDLTTNWPVVNGSAASMMMGDKRSTQAWARAIDMRLGDRVDGLYALSSITSRPVITLFSRTEREPAFPLRPQLHALLTDASIDAVIDRAAREIGYGVLA
;
A
#
# COMPACT_ATOMS: atom_id res chain seq x y z
N MET A 1 22.21 -4.11 11.77
CA MET A 1 21.16 -3.53 10.88
C MET A 1 20.35 -2.54 11.71
N LYS A 2 20.04 -1.34 11.19
CA LYS A 2 19.39 -0.27 11.97
C LYS A 2 17.91 -0.54 12.27
N VAL A 3 17.26 -1.36 11.45
CA VAL A 3 15.89 -1.86 11.65
C VAL A 3 16.03 -3.34 11.99
N PRO A 4 15.62 -3.80 13.19
CA PRO A 4 15.76 -5.21 13.53
C PRO A 4 14.75 -6.06 12.76
N VAL A 5 15.13 -7.29 12.42
CA VAL A 5 14.23 -8.27 11.77
C VAL A 5 13.21 -8.84 12.75
N THR A 6 13.48 -8.75 14.06
CA THR A 6 12.60 -9.24 15.12
C THR A 6 11.97 -8.05 15.85
N PRO A 7 10.68 -7.75 15.61
CA PRO A 7 9.94 -6.77 16.41
C PRO A 7 9.82 -7.22 17.88
N PRO A 8 9.73 -6.30 18.87
CA PRO A 8 9.49 -6.66 20.27
C PRO A 8 8.16 -7.39 20.45
N ASP A 9 7.90 -8.10 21.55
CA ASP A 9 6.65 -8.85 21.73
C ASP A 9 5.41 -7.98 21.94
N THR A 10 5.60 -6.80 22.53
CA THR A 10 4.54 -5.82 22.79
C THR A 10 4.83 -4.51 22.06
N PHE A 11 3.77 -3.80 21.69
CA PHE A 11 3.87 -2.47 21.11
C PHE A 11 3.27 -1.40 22.02
N THR A 12 3.98 -0.30 22.17
CA THR A 12 3.47 0.94 22.75
C THR A 12 2.88 1.78 21.62
N THR A 13 1.55 1.89 21.61
CA THR A 13 0.78 2.65 20.62
C THR A 13 -0.31 3.46 21.30
N ASP A 14 -0.36 4.75 21.01
CA ASP A 14 -1.31 5.74 21.54
C ASP A 14 -1.85 6.61 20.38
N GLY A 15 -2.67 7.62 20.68
CA GLY A 15 -3.34 8.43 19.66
C GLY A 15 -2.40 9.22 18.73
N GLN A 16 -1.24 9.67 19.21
CA GLN A 16 -0.28 10.41 18.37
C GLN A 16 0.38 9.54 17.30
N HIS A 17 0.40 8.22 17.49
CA HIS A 17 0.93 7.26 16.53
C HIS A 17 -0.11 6.84 15.48
N LEU A 18 -1.35 7.29 15.61
CA LEU A 18 -2.46 6.94 14.73
C LEU A 18 -2.85 8.13 13.86
N ARG A 19 -3.20 7.84 12.61
CA ARG A 19 -3.69 8.82 11.65
C ARG A 19 -5.05 8.39 11.14
N THR A 20 -6.01 9.30 11.26
CA THR A 20 -7.30 9.18 10.56
C THR A 20 -7.10 9.53 9.08
N PHE A 21 -7.52 8.63 8.19
CA PHE A 21 -7.54 8.85 6.74
C PHE A 21 -8.96 8.63 6.25
N GLY A 22 -9.62 9.72 5.82
CA GLY A 22 -11.08 9.74 5.62
C GLY A 22 -11.53 10.35 4.31
N ALA A 23 -12.78 10.81 4.31
CA ALA A 23 -13.52 11.29 3.13
C ALA A 23 -12.84 12.44 2.36
N ASP A 24 -11.96 13.22 3.01
CA ASP A 24 -11.29 14.36 2.37
C ASP A 24 -10.06 13.96 1.53
N ALA A 25 -9.67 12.68 1.54
CA ALA A 25 -8.50 12.19 0.81
C ALA A 25 -8.81 10.92 0.00
N ALA A 26 -8.31 10.88 -1.23
CA ALA A 26 -8.44 9.71 -2.09
C ALA A 26 -7.24 8.77 -1.94
N LEU A 27 -7.51 7.48 -1.94
CA LEU A 27 -6.54 6.42 -2.16
C LEU A 27 -6.44 6.12 -3.66
N TRP A 28 -5.23 5.89 -4.13
CA TRP A 28 -4.91 5.60 -5.52
C TRP A 28 -4.23 4.24 -5.63
N ARG A 29 -4.64 3.44 -6.62
CA ARG A 29 -4.05 2.13 -6.89
C ARG A 29 -3.95 1.91 -8.39
N ILE A 30 -2.87 1.24 -8.80
CA ILE A 30 -2.79 0.63 -10.13
C ILE A 30 -2.77 -0.88 -9.93
N TYR A 31 -3.62 -1.57 -10.67
CA TYR A 31 -3.73 -3.02 -10.60
C TYR A 31 -4.00 -3.60 -11.98
N ARG A 32 -3.69 -4.88 -12.16
CA ARG A 32 -3.93 -5.58 -13.44
C ARG A 32 -5.33 -6.17 -13.44
N THR A 33 -6.10 -5.86 -14.48
CA THR A 33 -7.43 -6.43 -14.69
C THR A 33 -7.39 -7.73 -15.50
N ALA A 34 -6.26 -8.04 -16.14
CA ALA A 34 -6.05 -9.25 -16.92
C ALA A 34 -4.70 -9.93 -16.60
N GLY A 35 -4.59 -11.21 -16.93
CA GLY A 35 -3.39 -12.03 -16.74
C GLY A 35 -3.65 -13.25 -15.82
N PRO A 36 -2.60 -13.88 -15.29
CA PRO A 36 -2.73 -15.14 -14.54
C PRO A 36 -3.43 -14.98 -13.18
N HIS A 37 -3.34 -13.80 -12.57
CA HIS A 37 -3.88 -13.51 -11.24
C HIS A 37 -4.53 -12.11 -11.23
N PRO A 38 -5.64 -11.91 -11.95
CA PRO A 38 -6.36 -10.65 -11.89
C PRO A 38 -6.91 -10.45 -10.47
N THR A 39 -6.89 -9.23 -9.99
CA THR A 39 -7.46 -8.85 -8.69
C THR A 39 -8.56 -7.83 -8.89
N ALA A 40 -9.52 -7.75 -7.98
CA ALA A 40 -10.42 -6.60 -7.93
C ALA A 40 -9.69 -5.37 -7.37
N TRP A 41 -10.21 -4.18 -7.66
CA TRP A 41 -9.66 -2.92 -7.16
C TRP A 41 -9.83 -2.78 -5.64
N ASP A 42 -10.88 -3.38 -5.11
CA ASP A 42 -11.40 -3.37 -3.74
C ASP A 42 -11.19 -4.69 -2.98
N ALA A 43 -10.41 -5.63 -3.53
CA ALA A 43 -10.09 -6.89 -2.86
C ALA A 43 -8.67 -6.88 -2.31
N LEU A 44 -8.51 -7.36 -1.07
CA LEU A 44 -7.20 -7.64 -0.49
C LEU A 44 -6.62 -8.91 -1.12
N ARG A 45 -5.28 -8.98 -1.14
CA ARG A 45 -4.56 -10.19 -1.49
C ARG A 45 -4.37 -11.04 -0.22
N HIS A 46 -4.83 -12.28 -0.28
CA HIS A 46 -4.69 -13.32 0.77
C HIS A 46 -3.68 -14.42 0.40
N TYR A 47 -2.79 -14.16 -0.56
CA TYR A 47 -1.72 -15.08 -0.93
C TYR A 47 -0.38 -14.41 -0.71
N GLY A 48 0.49 -14.96 0.13
CA GLY A 48 1.78 -14.35 0.45
C GLY A 48 2.62 -15.22 1.38
N PRO A 49 3.79 -14.74 1.85
CA PRO A 49 4.35 -13.41 1.57
C PRO A 49 4.98 -13.32 0.18
N ILE A 50 4.82 -12.16 -0.46
CA ILE A 50 5.50 -11.85 -1.73
C ILE A 50 6.80 -11.11 -1.42
N THR A 51 7.95 -11.74 -1.70
CA THR A 51 9.29 -11.23 -1.35
C THR A 51 9.63 -9.85 -1.93
N LYS A 52 8.95 -9.43 -3.01
CA LYS A 52 9.11 -8.11 -3.63
C LYS A 52 8.27 -7.02 -2.96
N GLN A 53 7.30 -7.35 -2.12
CA GLN A 53 6.43 -6.36 -1.50
C GLN A 53 6.98 -5.92 -0.14
N ARG A 54 6.95 -4.61 0.11
CA ARG A 54 7.12 -4.08 1.47
C ARG A 54 5.82 -4.30 2.22
N TRP A 55 5.92 -4.38 3.55
CA TRP A 55 4.74 -4.43 4.41
C TRP A 55 3.75 -5.55 4.11
N ASP A 56 4.26 -6.71 3.69
CA ASP A 56 3.45 -7.91 3.51
C ASP A 56 3.26 -8.59 4.89
N PRO A 57 2.01 -8.74 5.40
CA PRO A 57 1.75 -9.30 6.72
C PRO A 57 1.79 -10.83 6.75
N HIS A 58 1.77 -11.51 5.60
CA HIS A 58 1.61 -12.96 5.57
C HIS A 58 2.78 -13.69 6.27
N ALA A 59 2.46 -14.81 6.91
CA ALA A 59 3.44 -15.70 7.51
C ALA A 59 4.16 -16.55 6.45
N SER A 60 5.41 -16.92 6.72
CA SER A 60 6.08 -17.96 5.91
C SER A 60 5.63 -19.36 6.35
N PRO A 61 5.59 -20.36 5.46
CA PRO A 61 5.97 -20.32 4.04
C PRO A 61 4.92 -19.63 3.16
N VAL A 62 5.28 -19.35 1.90
CA VAL A 62 4.34 -18.74 0.94
C VAL A 62 3.12 -19.64 0.69
N GLY A 63 1.93 -19.05 0.74
CA GLY A 63 0.67 -19.76 0.54
C GLY A 63 -0.54 -18.86 0.67
N MET A 64 -1.72 -19.48 0.60
CA MET A 64 -2.98 -18.82 0.94
C MET A 64 -3.08 -18.65 2.47
N ASP A 65 -3.49 -17.46 2.91
CA ASP A 65 -3.72 -17.09 4.29
C ASP A 65 -5.05 -16.31 4.37
N PRO A 66 -6.18 -16.97 4.69
CA PRO A 66 -7.48 -16.31 4.76
C PRO A 66 -7.57 -15.22 5.83
N ASP A 67 -6.72 -15.27 6.85
CA ASP A 67 -6.77 -14.35 8.00
C ASP A 67 -5.94 -13.08 7.73
N ALA A 68 -4.90 -13.18 6.90
CA ALA A 68 -4.04 -12.07 6.49
C ALA A 68 -4.35 -11.61 5.05
N GLY A 69 -4.98 -10.45 4.92
CA GLY A 69 -5.20 -9.75 3.67
C GLY A 69 -4.32 -8.50 3.58
N VAL A 70 -3.87 -8.16 2.38
CA VAL A 70 -3.12 -6.92 2.14
C VAL A 70 -3.47 -6.24 0.82
N LEU A 71 -3.61 -4.92 0.85
CA LEU A 71 -3.76 -4.07 -0.34
C LEU A 71 -2.82 -2.87 -0.25
N TYR A 72 -2.19 -2.52 -1.37
CA TYR A 72 -1.30 -1.36 -1.47
C TYR A 72 -1.94 -0.24 -2.27
N ALA A 73 -1.87 0.97 -1.72
CA ALA A 73 -2.36 2.20 -2.32
C ALA A 73 -1.38 3.36 -2.05
N SER A 74 -1.62 4.50 -2.66
CA SER A 74 -0.94 5.76 -2.39
C SER A 74 -1.93 6.90 -2.14
N ALA A 75 -1.45 7.99 -1.53
CA ALA A 75 -2.27 9.19 -1.33
C ALA A 75 -2.36 10.07 -2.59
N ASP A 76 -1.60 9.75 -3.64
CA ASP A 76 -1.58 10.50 -4.91
C ASP A 76 -1.31 9.56 -6.11
N PRO A 77 -1.79 9.90 -7.31
CA PRO A 77 -1.63 9.04 -8.49
C PRO A 77 -0.17 8.91 -8.93
N THR A 78 0.64 9.96 -8.81
CA THR A 78 2.04 9.95 -9.24
C THR A 78 2.83 8.89 -8.47
N THR A 79 2.61 8.78 -7.16
CA THR A 79 3.22 7.74 -6.32
C THR A 79 2.74 6.34 -6.70
N ALA A 80 1.48 6.15 -7.09
CA ALA A 80 1.00 4.86 -7.59
C ALA A 80 1.77 4.42 -8.85
N PHE A 81 1.96 5.35 -9.81
CA PHE A 81 2.77 5.08 -11.00
C PHE A 81 4.22 4.78 -10.66
N ALA A 82 4.82 5.56 -9.75
CA ALA A 82 6.20 5.36 -9.32
C ALA A 82 6.40 3.98 -8.71
N GLU A 83 5.54 3.56 -7.78
CA GLU A 83 5.65 2.26 -7.11
C GLU A 83 5.44 1.09 -8.08
N VAL A 84 4.44 1.16 -8.96
CA VAL A 84 4.15 0.06 -9.90
C VAL A 84 5.23 -0.09 -10.98
N TYR A 85 5.78 1.01 -11.47
CA TYR A 85 6.72 1.00 -12.60
C TYR A 85 8.18 1.24 -12.20
N GLN A 86 8.51 1.20 -10.90
CA GLN A 86 9.87 1.51 -10.38
C GLN A 86 10.99 0.71 -11.05
N ASP A 87 10.75 -0.58 -11.33
CA ASP A 87 11.78 -1.49 -11.88
C ASP A 87 12.16 -1.12 -13.32
N ARG A 88 11.17 -0.76 -14.15
CA ARG A 88 11.39 -0.47 -15.58
C ARG A 88 11.50 1.01 -15.91
N ARG A 89 11.03 1.89 -15.01
CA ARG A 89 10.96 3.34 -15.22
C ARG A 89 10.20 3.75 -16.49
N VAL A 90 9.25 2.91 -16.91
CA VAL A 90 8.39 3.11 -18.08
C VAL A 90 6.97 2.68 -17.71
N ILE A 91 6.01 3.59 -17.87
CA ILE A 91 4.58 3.33 -17.69
C ILE A 91 4.08 2.56 -18.91
N ALA A 92 4.01 1.23 -18.80
CA ALA A 92 3.44 0.37 -19.83
C ALA A 92 1.92 0.28 -19.66
N ARG A 93 1.18 0.79 -20.66
CA ARG A 93 -0.26 1.02 -20.57
C ARG A 93 -1.11 -0.19 -20.99
N ALA A 94 -0.62 -1.02 -21.91
CA ALA A 94 -1.39 -2.17 -22.42
C ALA A 94 -1.16 -3.50 -21.67
N GLN A 95 0.07 -3.82 -21.26
CA GLN A 95 0.41 -5.17 -20.78
C GLN A 95 -0.31 -5.53 -19.46
N GLY A 96 -1.22 -6.50 -19.51
CA GLY A 96 -2.03 -6.95 -18.38
C GLY A 96 -3.26 -6.08 -18.10
N ALA A 97 -3.64 -5.22 -19.06
CA ALA A 97 -4.75 -4.28 -18.94
C ALA A 97 -4.76 -3.55 -17.58
N PRO A 98 -3.67 -2.84 -17.23
CA PRO A 98 -3.60 -2.13 -15.96
C PRO A 98 -4.69 -1.05 -15.91
N ALA A 99 -5.33 -0.92 -14.75
CA ALA A 99 -6.30 0.13 -14.47
C ALA A 99 -5.78 1.02 -13.35
N LEU A 100 -6.01 2.33 -13.51
CA LEU A 100 -5.89 3.31 -12.42
C LEU A 100 -7.26 3.42 -11.75
N VAL A 101 -7.27 3.32 -10.43
CA VAL A 101 -8.46 3.52 -9.60
C VAL A 101 -8.17 4.57 -8.54
N ALA A 102 -9.15 5.42 -8.27
CA ALA A 102 -9.16 6.33 -7.13
C ALA A 102 -10.45 6.15 -6.34
N TRP A 103 -10.34 5.98 -5.03
CA TRP A 103 -11.49 5.87 -4.13
C TRP A 103 -11.29 6.68 -2.85
N GLN A 104 -12.37 7.21 -2.29
CA GLN A 104 -12.41 7.63 -0.89
C GLN A 104 -12.92 6.46 -0.06
N PRO A 105 -12.33 6.17 1.12
CA PRO A 105 -12.87 5.15 2.02
C PRO A 105 -14.33 5.43 2.38
N ALA A 106 -15.14 4.38 2.52
CA ALA A 106 -16.56 4.47 2.92
C ALA A 106 -16.75 4.88 4.39
N ARG A 107 -15.67 4.79 5.18
CA ARG A 107 -15.55 5.24 6.56
C ARG A 107 -14.12 5.72 6.78
N ASP A 108 -13.91 6.50 7.82
CA ASP A 108 -12.57 6.86 8.26
C ASP A 108 -11.74 5.60 8.57
N LEU A 109 -10.52 5.58 8.03
CA LEU A 109 -9.51 4.57 8.30
C LEU A 109 -8.64 5.01 9.47
N THR A 110 -8.33 4.09 10.37
CA THR A 110 -7.33 4.29 11.43
C THR A 110 -6.02 3.66 10.98
N LEU A 111 -5.05 4.46 10.56
CA LEU A 111 -3.75 3.97 10.09
C LEU A 111 -2.68 4.14 11.17
N LEU A 112 -1.82 3.13 11.34
CA LEU A 112 -0.59 3.28 12.11
C LEU A 112 0.38 4.17 11.32
N ASP A 113 0.74 5.33 11.86
CA ASP A 113 1.61 6.29 11.19
C ASP A 113 3.09 6.04 11.52
N LEU A 114 3.78 5.40 10.57
CA LEU A 114 5.20 5.06 10.68
C LEU A 114 6.12 6.27 10.48
N THR A 115 5.58 7.44 10.14
CA THR A 115 6.35 8.71 10.05
C THR A 115 6.49 9.40 11.40
N THR A 116 5.74 8.96 12.40
CA THR A 116 5.84 9.41 13.79
C THR A 116 7.06 8.80 14.49
N ASN A 117 7.21 9.04 15.80
CA ASN A 117 8.21 8.37 16.63
C ASN A 117 7.84 6.92 16.98
N TRP A 118 6.69 6.38 16.53
CA TRP A 118 6.27 5.00 16.83
C TRP A 118 7.37 3.95 16.57
N PRO A 119 8.11 3.98 15.42
CA PRO A 119 9.22 3.05 15.20
C PRO A 119 10.28 3.09 16.32
N VAL A 120 10.64 4.29 16.79
CA VAL A 120 11.70 4.48 17.79
C VAL A 120 11.24 3.99 19.16
N VAL A 121 10.01 4.35 19.56
CA VAL A 121 9.42 3.92 20.83
C VAL A 121 9.34 2.39 20.93
N ASN A 122 9.12 1.71 19.79
CA ASN A 122 9.02 0.25 19.72
C ASN A 122 10.36 -0.45 19.41
N GLY A 123 11.51 0.21 19.62
CA GLY A 123 12.83 -0.44 19.49
C GLY A 123 13.32 -0.61 18.05
N SER A 124 12.74 0.11 17.10
CA SER A 124 13.21 0.25 15.72
C SER A 124 13.82 1.64 15.49
N ALA A 125 13.80 2.11 14.24
CA ALA A 125 14.33 3.41 13.86
C ALA A 125 13.43 4.14 12.88
N ALA A 126 13.53 5.47 12.81
CA ALA A 126 12.81 6.30 11.83
C ALA A 126 13.07 5.87 10.37
N SER A 127 14.20 5.21 10.10
CA SER A 127 14.52 4.65 8.78
C SER A 127 13.77 3.35 8.45
N MET A 128 12.83 2.89 9.30
CA MET A 128 12.08 1.64 9.12
C MET A 128 11.46 1.52 7.71
N MET A 129 10.85 2.60 7.22
CA MET A 129 10.21 2.65 5.90
C MET A 129 11.18 2.41 4.74
N MET A 130 12.46 2.72 4.95
CA MET A 130 13.54 2.55 3.99
C MET A 130 14.34 1.25 4.21
N GLY A 131 13.95 0.43 5.20
CA GLY A 131 14.61 -0.82 5.53
C GLY A 131 14.59 -1.84 4.38
N ASP A 132 15.23 -2.98 4.54
CA ASP A 132 15.10 -4.07 3.58
C ASP A 132 13.71 -4.74 3.69
N LYS A 133 13.31 -5.47 2.65
CA LYS A 133 11.97 -6.08 2.56
C LYS A 133 11.75 -7.16 3.64
N ARG A 134 12.80 -7.90 4.03
CA ARG A 134 12.68 -8.94 5.07
C ARG A 134 12.32 -8.29 6.41
N SER A 135 12.99 -7.19 6.76
CA SER A 135 12.67 -6.41 7.96
C SER A 135 11.25 -5.84 7.89
N THR A 136 10.88 -5.11 6.82
CA THR A 136 9.55 -4.49 6.74
C THR A 136 8.41 -5.50 6.75
N GLN A 137 8.59 -6.68 6.14
CA GLN A 137 7.62 -7.78 6.21
C GLN A 137 7.49 -8.37 7.61
N ALA A 138 8.61 -8.53 8.33
CA ALA A 138 8.56 -8.99 9.72
C ALA A 138 7.81 -8.02 10.63
N TRP A 139 8.01 -6.72 10.42
CA TRP A 139 7.27 -5.68 11.11
C TRP A 139 5.79 -5.64 10.72
N ALA A 140 5.44 -5.70 9.44
CA ALA A 140 4.04 -5.73 9.01
C ALA A 140 3.28 -6.91 9.60
N ARG A 141 3.84 -8.11 9.56
CA ARG A 141 3.21 -9.30 10.18
C ARG A 141 2.99 -9.13 11.68
N ALA A 142 3.98 -8.60 12.38
CA ALA A 142 3.85 -8.36 13.82
C ALA A 142 2.81 -7.28 14.13
N ILE A 143 2.73 -6.23 13.30
CA ILE A 143 1.72 -5.17 13.43
C ILE A 143 0.33 -5.73 13.15
N ASP A 144 0.13 -6.45 12.06
CA ASP A 144 -1.16 -7.05 11.72
C ASP A 144 -1.64 -8.01 12.82
N MET A 145 -0.75 -8.91 13.28
CA MET A 145 -1.05 -9.86 14.36
C MET A 145 -1.46 -9.20 15.69
N ARG A 146 -0.89 -8.03 16.03
CA ARG A 146 -1.04 -7.43 17.37
C ARG A 146 -1.92 -6.19 17.42
N LEU A 147 -2.04 -5.50 16.30
CA LEU A 147 -2.77 -4.24 16.14
C LEU A 147 -3.83 -4.32 15.04
N GLY A 148 -3.95 -5.42 14.29
CA GLY A 148 -4.93 -5.56 13.20
C GLY A 148 -6.39 -5.41 13.65
N ASP A 149 -6.70 -5.62 14.93
CA ASP A 149 -8.03 -5.34 15.48
C ASP A 149 -8.22 -3.89 15.94
N ARG A 150 -7.23 -3.02 15.71
CA ARG A 150 -7.25 -1.60 16.11
C ARG A 150 -6.90 -0.66 14.95
N VAL A 151 -6.14 -1.13 13.96
CA VAL A 151 -5.71 -0.34 12.80
C VAL A 151 -6.15 -1.00 11.52
N ASP A 152 -6.56 -0.18 10.56
CA ASP A 152 -6.93 -0.60 9.20
C ASP A 152 -5.71 -0.85 8.32
N GLY A 153 -4.54 -0.43 8.77
CA GLY A 153 -3.34 -0.48 7.95
C GLY A 153 -2.21 0.42 8.43
N LEU A 154 -1.31 0.71 7.52
CA LEU A 154 -0.11 1.52 7.73
C LEU A 154 -0.14 2.77 6.85
N TYR A 155 0.27 3.88 7.44
CA TYR A 155 0.69 5.09 6.73
C TYR A 155 2.22 5.14 6.74
N ALA A 156 2.84 5.10 5.56
CA ALA A 156 4.29 5.10 5.39
C ALA A 156 4.70 6.03 4.25
N LEU A 157 6.01 6.20 4.05
CA LEU A 157 6.56 6.93 2.91
C LEU A 157 7.11 5.95 1.86
N SER A 158 6.85 6.26 0.60
CA SER A 158 7.46 5.60 -0.56
C SER A 158 8.98 5.74 -0.51
N SER A 159 9.70 4.65 -0.77
CA SER A 159 11.16 4.71 -0.97
C SER A 159 11.56 5.29 -2.33
N ILE A 160 10.60 5.61 -3.20
CA ILE A 160 10.81 6.13 -4.55
C ILE A 160 10.50 7.64 -4.60
N THR A 161 9.37 8.06 -4.04
CA THR A 161 8.90 9.46 -4.12
C THR A 161 8.99 10.22 -2.81
N SER A 162 9.26 9.55 -1.69
CA SER A 162 9.14 10.11 -0.33
C SER A 162 7.74 10.69 -0.03
N ARG A 163 6.73 10.29 -0.80
CA ARG A 163 5.32 10.66 -0.61
C ARG A 163 4.55 9.53 0.07
N PRO A 164 3.35 9.80 0.62
CA PRO A 164 2.61 8.80 1.38
C PRO A 164 2.14 7.60 0.56
N VAL A 165 2.39 6.41 1.10
CA VAL A 165 1.84 5.12 0.67
C VAL A 165 1.05 4.52 1.82
N ILE A 166 -0.05 3.85 1.46
CA ILE A 166 -0.99 3.26 2.38
C ILE A 166 -0.99 1.74 2.15
N THR A 167 -0.81 0.97 3.21
CA THR A 167 -1.01 -0.48 3.19
C THR A 167 -2.25 -0.79 4.00
N LEU A 168 -3.27 -1.43 3.42
CA LEU A 168 -4.49 -1.83 4.12
C LEU A 168 -4.40 -3.31 4.54
N PHE A 169 -4.96 -3.63 5.70
CA PHE A 169 -5.04 -4.97 6.29
C PHE A 169 -6.48 -5.48 6.39
N SER A 170 -6.66 -6.75 6.78
CA SER A 170 -7.93 -7.49 6.83
C SER A 170 -9.06 -6.80 7.59
N ARG A 171 -8.75 -5.89 8.53
CA ARG A 171 -9.76 -5.08 9.22
C ARG A 171 -10.65 -4.30 8.25
N THR A 172 -10.11 -3.87 7.11
CA THR A 172 -10.88 -3.15 6.08
C THR A 172 -11.96 -3.99 5.38
N GLU A 173 -11.87 -5.32 5.47
CA GLU A 173 -12.90 -6.25 5.03
C GLU A 173 -13.85 -6.63 6.18
N ARG A 174 -13.31 -6.86 7.39
CA ARG A 174 -14.12 -7.15 8.60
C ARG A 174 -15.04 -5.98 8.96
N GLU A 175 -14.54 -4.77 8.82
CA GLU A 175 -15.27 -3.51 8.93
C GLU A 175 -15.22 -2.82 7.57
N PRO A 176 -16.20 -3.06 6.67
CA PRO A 176 -16.12 -2.66 5.27
C PRO A 176 -15.74 -1.19 5.08
N ALA A 177 -14.62 -0.97 4.40
CA ALA A 177 -14.10 0.38 4.14
C ALA A 177 -14.04 0.75 2.65
N PHE A 178 -14.34 -0.19 1.75
CA PHE A 178 -14.41 0.08 0.32
C PHE A 178 -15.80 0.64 -0.04
N PRO A 179 -15.88 1.75 -0.80
CA PRO A 179 -17.16 2.26 -1.29
C PRO A 179 -17.73 1.33 -2.37
N LEU A 180 -19.05 1.39 -2.58
CA LEU A 180 -19.72 0.62 -3.62
C LEU A 180 -19.17 0.92 -5.03
N ARG A 181 -18.69 2.15 -5.26
CA ARG A 181 -18.09 2.58 -6.53
C ARG A 181 -16.90 3.51 -6.26
N PRO A 182 -15.79 3.39 -7.02
CA PRO A 182 -14.70 4.36 -6.96
C PRO A 182 -15.08 5.67 -7.67
N GLN A 183 -14.43 6.79 -7.32
CA GLN A 183 -14.63 8.06 -8.04
C GLN A 183 -13.99 8.04 -9.44
N LEU A 184 -12.90 7.28 -9.60
CA LEU A 184 -12.23 7.08 -10.88
C LEU A 184 -11.91 5.60 -11.05
N HIS A 185 -12.20 5.04 -12.22
CA HIS A 185 -11.72 3.73 -12.61
C HIS A 185 -11.58 3.68 -14.14
N ALA A 186 -10.33 3.65 -14.63
CA ALA A 186 -10.04 3.66 -16.06
C ALA A 186 -8.85 2.76 -16.37
N LEU A 187 -8.90 2.05 -17.50
CA LEU A 187 -7.75 1.37 -18.05
C LEU A 187 -6.68 2.40 -18.41
N LEU A 188 -5.40 2.07 -18.24
CA LEU A 188 -4.31 2.98 -18.63
C LEU A 188 -4.29 3.28 -20.12
N THR A 189 -4.94 2.48 -20.97
CA THR A 189 -5.12 2.76 -22.40
C THR A 189 -6.27 3.75 -22.71
N ASP A 190 -7.08 4.11 -21.72
CA ASP A 190 -8.18 5.06 -21.89
C ASP A 190 -7.65 6.50 -21.96
N ALA A 191 -8.09 7.26 -22.97
CA ALA A 191 -7.66 8.63 -23.19
C ALA A 191 -8.11 9.59 -22.07
N SER A 192 -9.16 9.24 -21.31
CA SER A 192 -9.66 10.04 -20.18
C SER A 192 -8.64 10.26 -19.07
N ILE A 193 -7.58 9.43 -19.00
CA ILE A 193 -6.52 9.54 -18.00
C ILE A 193 -5.14 9.88 -18.58
N ASP A 194 -5.05 10.24 -19.86
CA ASP A 194 -3.78 10.64 -20.50
C ASP A 194 -3.09 11.78 -19.75
N ALA A 195 -3.85 12.82 -19.39
CA ALA A 195 -3.31 13.96 -18.67
C ALA A 195 -2.72 13.58 -17.29
N VAL A 196 -3.30 12.57 -16.62
CA VAL A 196 -2.81 12.07 -15.33
C VAL A 196 -1.52 11.28 -15.53
N ILE A 197 -1.48 10.40 -16.53
CA ILE A 197 -0.30 9.61 -16.90
C ILE A 197 0.86 10.54 -17.28
N ASP A 198 0.62 11.50 -18.17
CA ASP A 198 1.63 12.44 -18.66
C ASP A 198 2.19 13.32 -17.55
N ARG A 199 1.33 13.79 -16.63
CA ARG A 199 1.75 14.55 -15.45
C ARG A 199 2.62 13.69 -14.54
N ALA A 200 2.18 12.48 -14.22
CA ALA A 200 2.94 11.56 -13.37
C ALA A 200 4.31 11.24 -14.00
N ALA A 201 4.33 10.87 -15.29
CA ALA A 201 5.54 10.54 -16.04
C ALA A 201 6.56 11.69 -16.02
N ARG A 202 6.11 12.94 -16.24
CA ARG A 202 6.97 14.12 -16.14
C ARG A 202 7.49 14.35 -14.72
N GLU A 203 6.65 14.21 -13.70
CA GLU A 203 7.06 14.42 -12.29
C GLU A 203 8.12 13.42 -11.82
N ILE A 204 8.03 12.15 -12.23
CA ILE A 204 8.95 11.08 -11.77
C ILE A 204 10.05 10.76 -12.79
N GLY A 205 10.04 11.42 -13.95
CA GLY A 205 10.99 11.23 -15.04
C GLY A 205 10.93 9.83 -15.66
N TYR A 206 9.72 9.26 -15.84
CA TYR A 206 9.53 7.95 -16.46
C TYR A 206 9.09 8.10 -17.92
N GLY A 207 9.42 7.09 -18.74
CA GLY A 207 8.87 6.98 -20.10
C GLY A 207 7.41 6.53 -20.08
N VAL A 208 6.70 6.73 -21.18
CA VAL A 208 5.34 6.19 -21.40
C VAL A 208 5.38 5.30 -22.63
N LEU A 209 4.87 4.07 -22.50
CA LEU A 209 4.69 3.14 -23.60
C LEU A 209 3.20 2.86 -23.76
N ALA A 210 2.68 3.18 -24.94
CA ALA A 210 1.30 2.88 -25.34
C ALA A 210 0.99 1.38 -25.24
#